data_AF-A0A7K2NUD0-F1
#
_entry.id   AF-A0A7K2NUD0-F1
#
_cell.length_a   1.000
_cell.length_b   1.000
_cell.length_c   1.000
_cell.angle_alpha   90.00
_cell.angle_beta   90.00
_cell.angle_gamma   90.00
#
_symmetry.space_group_name_H-M   'P 1'
#
loop_
_entity.id
_entity.type
_entity.pdbx_description
1 polymer ?
#
loop_
_entity_poly.entity_id
_entity_poly.type
_entity_poly.pdbx_seq_one_letter_code
_entity_poly.pdbx_strand_id
1 'polypeptide(L)'
;MTNPAESLVALLDLEQIEVNIFRGRSPEESLQRVFGGQVAGQALVAAGRTTDGDRPVHSLHAYFLRPGRPGVPIVYQVERDRDGRSFT
;
A
#
# COMPACT_ATOMS: atom_id res chain seq x y z
N MET A 1 7.52 5.43 23.76
CA MET A 1 6.78 5.99 22.62
C MET A 1 7.58 5.65 21.37
N THR A 2 7.05 4.82 20.48
CA THR A 2 7.71 4.48 19.21
C THR A 2 7.84 5.75 18.36
N ASN A 3 8.98 5.94 17.68
CA ASN A 3 9.21 7.09 16.82
C ASN A 3 8.13 7.13 15.70
N PRO A 4 7.50 8.27 15.39
CA PRO A 4 6.51 8.36 14.31
C PRO A 4 6.98 7.79 12.97
N ALA A 5 8.27 7.92 12.64
CA ALA A 5 8.84 7.35 11.43
C ALA A 5 8.85 5.81 11.46
N GLU A 6 9.21 5.21 12.60
CA GLU A 6 9.18 3.75 12.78
C GLU A 6 7.75 3.22 12.70
N SER A 7 6.79 3.93 13.31
CA SER A 7 5.37 3.58 13.22
C SER A 7 4.86 3.63 11.78
N LEU A 8 5.29 4.63 10.98
CA LEU A 8 4.94 4.71 9.57
C LEU A 8 5.56 3.57 8.76
N VAL A 9 6.84 3.27 8.97
CA VAL A 9 7.51 2.13 8.31
C VAL A 9 6.79 0.81 8.64
N ALA A 10 6.42 0.61 9.90
CA ALA A 10 5.65 -0.57 10.32
C ALA A 10 4.24 -0.62 9.71
N LEU A 11 3.61 0.53 9.46
CA LEU A 11 2.31 0.61 8.79
C LEU A 11 2.39 0.27 7.30
N LEU A 12 3.53 0.55 6.67
CA LEU A 12 3.83 0.24 5.27
C LEU A 12 4.27 -1.22 5.08
N ASP A 13 4.65 -1.93 6.13
CA ASP A 13 5.00 -3.35 6.07
C ASP A 13 3.73 -4.23 6.02
N LEU A 14 3.27 -4.53 4.79
CA LEU A 14 2.04 -5.26 4.56
C LEU A 14 2.16 -6.76 4.86
N GLU A 15 1.08 -7.36 5.32
CA GLU A 15 0.94 -8.82 5.37
C GLU A 15 0.67 -9.34 3.94
N GLN A 16 1.44 -10.31 3.44
CA GLN A 16 1.09 -11.01 2.21
C GLN A 16 0.13 -12.15 2.53
N ILE A 17 -1.06 -12.13 1.92
CA ILE A 17 -2.09 -13.15 2.15
C ILE A 17 -2.14 -14.20 1.04
N GLU A 18 -1.74 -13.84 -0.18
CA GLU A 18 -1.63 -14.72 -1.35
C GLU A 18 -0.66 -14.10 -2.37
N VAL A 19 -0.34 -14.80 -3.46
CA VAL A 19 0.30 -14.24 -4.65
C VAL A 19 -0.47 -13.00 -5.11
N ASN A 20 0.21 -11.85 -5.15
CA ASN A 20 -0.32 -10.55 -5.54
C ASN A 20 -1.47 -10.00 -4.67
N ILE A 21 -1.72 -10.58 -3.49
CA ILE A 21 -2.73 -10.06 -2.56
C ILE A 21 -2.09 -9.77 -1.21
N PHE A 22 -2.27 -8.53 -0.75
CA PHE A 22 -1.66 -8.02 0.48
C PHE A 22 -2.73 -7.39 1.37
N ARG A 23 -2.51 -7.40 2.68
CA ARG A 23 -3.35 -6.74 3.68
C ARG A 23 -2.56 -5.66 4.40
N GLY A 24 -3.05 -4.43 4.29
CA GLY A 24 -2.58 -3.29 5.07
C GLY A 24 -3.38 -3.13 6.35
N ARG A 25 -2.68 -2.83 7.44
CA ARG A 25 -3.31 -2.41 8.68
C ARG A 25 -3.87 -1.01 8.50
N SER A 26 -5.00 -0.72 9.12
CA SER A 26 -5.51 0.63 9.31
C SER A 26 -5.61 0.88 10.81
N PRO A 27 -4.80 1.78 11.38
CA PRO A 27 -4.93 2.14 12.79
C PRO A 27 -6.35 2.63 13.09
N GLU A 28 -6.77 2.44 14.34
CA GLU A 28 -7.91 3.19 14.86
C GLU A 28 -7.47 4.64 15.01
N GLU A 29 -8.17 5.53 14.32
CA GLU A 29 -7.88 6.95 14.33
C GLU A 29 -9.17 7.69 14.70
N SER A 30 -9.03 8.84 15.36
CA SER A 30 -10.18 9.71 15.67
C SER A 30 -10.78 10.36 14.42
N LEU A 31 -10.07 10.28 13.29
CA LEU A 31 -10.53 10.75 11.99
C LEU A 31 -11.71 9.90 11.50
N GLN A 32 -12.64 10.53 10.78
CA GLN A 32 -13.81 9.83 10.23
C GLN A 32 -13.45 8.87 9.08
N ARG A 33 -12.28 9.05 8.45
CA ARG A 33 -11.89 8.40 7.20
C ARG A 33 -10.40 8.10 7.18
N VAL A 34 -10.00 7.03 6.50
CA VAL A 34 -8.59 6.68 6.30
C VAL A 34 -7.88 7.79 5.52
N PHE A 35 -6.66 8.12 5.92
CA PHE A 35 -5.83 9.11 5.23
C PHE A 35 -5.42 8.62 3.83
N GLY A 36 -5.62 9.44 2.81
CA GLY A 36 -5.32 9.06 1.41
C GLY A 36 -3.86 8.67 1.17
N GLY A 37 -2.92 9.32 1.86
CA GLY A 37 -1.49 8.99 1.77
C GLY A 37 -1.16 7.60 2.33
N GLN A 38 -1.88 7.13 3.35
CA GLN A 38 -1.74 5.75 3.84
C GLN A 38 -2.15 4.77 2.75
N VAL A 39 -3.32 4.99 2.14
CA VAL A 39 -3.84 4.09 1.09
C VAL A 39 -2.91 4.05 -0.11
N ALA A 40 -2.43 5.22 -0.56
CA ALA A 40 -1.50 5.33 -1.68
C ALA A 40 -0.13 4.71 -1.38
N GLY A 41 0.42 4.95 -0.18
CA GLY A 41 1.71 4.39 0.24
C GLY A 41 1.67 2.87 0.35
N GLN A 42 0.63 2.32 0.99
CA GLN A 42 0.43 0.87 1.08
C GLN A 42 0.20 0.25 -0.32
N ALA A 43 -0.60 0.88 -1.18
CA ALA A 43 -0.78 0.40 -2.56
C ALA A 43 0.55 0.35 -3.34
N LEU A 44 1.41 1.35 -3.17
CA LEU A 44 2.72 1.41 -3.82
C LEU A 44 3.66 0.32 -3.29
N VAL A 45 3.65 0.03 -1.98
CA VAL A 45 4.41 -1.10 -1.41
C VAL A 45 3.90 -2.43 -1.94
N ALA A 46 2.58 -2.63 -1.99
CA ALA A 46 1.99 -3.85 -2.55
C ALA A 46 2.45 -4.07 -3.99
N ALA A 47 2.36 -3.04 -4.85
CA ALA A 47 2.81 -3.11 -6.24
C ALA A 47 4.31 -3.43 -6.33
N GLY A 48 5.16 -2.70 -5.60
CA GLY A 48 6.62 -2.90 -5.63
C GLY A 48 7.08 -4.28 -5.14
N ARG A 49 6.31 -4.96 -4.29
CA ARG A 49 6.60 -6.35 -3.87
C ARG A 49 6.32 -7.40 -4.96
N THR A 50 5.71 -7.00 -6.09
CA THR A 50 5.40 -7.88 -7.22
C THR A 50 6.31 -7.65 -8.44
N THR A 51 7.28 -6.74 -8.31
CA THR A 51 8.29 -6.43 -9.34
C THR A 51 9.67 -6.94 -8.92
N ASP A 52 10.59 -7.03 -9.87
CA ASP A 52 12.00 -7.29 -9.55
C ASP A 52 12.57 -6.14 -8.69
N GLY A 53 13.46 -6.46 -7.74
CA GLY A 53 13.94 -5.53 -6.70
C GLY A 53 14.78 -4.35 -7.21
N ASP A 54 15.12 -4.35 -8.49
CA ASP A 54 15.90 -3.36 -9.24
C ASP A 54 15.03 -2.42 -10.10
N ARG A 55 13.71 -2.43 -9.90
CA ARG A 55 12.75 -1.55 -10.58
C ARG A 55 12.15 -0.50 -9.63
N PRO A 56 12.80 0.66 -9.42
CA PRO A 56 12.24 1.71 -8.59
C PRO A 56 10.99 2.32 -9.24
N VAL A 57 9.99 2.61 -8.42
CA VAL A 57 8.77 3.31 -8.86
C VAL A 57 9.12 4.71 -9.37
N HIS A 58 8.57 5.08 -10.53
CA HIS A 58 8.77 6.42 -11.10
C HIS A 58 7.49 7.27 -11.13
N SER A 59 6.31 6.65 -11.03
CA SER A 59 5.03 7.35 -11.00
C SER A 59 3.94 6.51 -10.34
N LEU A 60 2.96 7.17 -9.74
CA LEU A 60 1.74 6.57 -9.19
C LEU A 60 0.56 7.44 -9.62
N HIS A 61 -0.48 6.81 -10.18
CA HIS A 61 -1.77 7.44 -10.42
C HIS A 61 -2.82 6.72 -9.57
N ALA A 62 -3.66 7.48 -8.88
CA ALA A 62 -4.68 6.91 -7.99
C ALA A 62 -5.97 7.73 -8.04
N TYR A 63 -7.09 7.01 -7.96
CA TYR A 63 -8.42 7.58 -7.77
C TYR A 63 -9.02 7.05 -6.47
N PHE A 64 -9.51 7.96 -5.62
CA PHE A 64 -10.17 7.60 -4.36
C PHE A 64 -11.67 7.58 -4.56
N LEU A 65 -12.22 6.38 -4.78
CA LEU A 65 -13.63 6.21 -5.13
C LEU A 65 -14.57 6.29 -3.92
N ARG A 66 -14.11 5.83 -2.76
CA ARG A 66 -14.90 5.75 -1.52
C ARG A 66 -14.04 6.05 -0.31
N PRO A 67 -14.63 6.61 0.76
CA PRO A 67 -13.91 6.82 2.01
C PRO A 67 -13.63 5.48 2.71
N GLY A 68 -12.38 5.22 3.08
CA GLY A 68 -12.01 4.08 3.92
C GLY A 68 -12.51 4.26 5.36
N ARG A 69 -12.82 3.14 6.04
CA ARG A 69 -13.20 3.13 7.46
C ARG A 69 -11.95 2.87 8.32
N PRO A 70 -11.53 3.77 9.21
CA PRO A 70 -10.42 3.51 10.15
C PRO A 70 -10.69 2.28 11.02
N GLY A 71 -9.62 1.63 11.48
CA GLY A 71 -9.69 0.36 12.20
C GLY A 71 -10.02 -0.87 11.35
N VAL A 72 -10.50 -0.70 10.10
CA VAL A 72 -10.78 -1.83 9.19
C VAL A 72 -9.58 -2.06 8.26
N PRO A 73 -9.00 -3.28 8.19
CA PRO A 73 -7.91 -3.58 7.28
C PRO A 73 -8.27 -3.34 5.82
N ILE A 74 -7.27 -2.98 5.01
CA ILE A 74 -7.43 -2.76 3.57
C ILE A 74 -6.75 -3.91 2.84
N VAL A 75 -7.46 -4.52 1.88
CA VAL A 75 -6.90 -5.53 0.99
C VAL A 75 -6.46 -4.87 -0.31
N TYR A 76 -5.20 -5.09 -0.68
CA TYR A 76 -4.59 -4.65 -1.91
C TYR A 76 -4.41 -5.85 -2.83
N GLN A 77 -5.08 -5.82 -3.97
CA GLN A 77 -4.87 -6.79 -5.04
C GLN A 77 -4.05 -6.12 -6.13
N VAL A 78 -2.96 -6.77 -6.53
CA VAL A 78 -2.07 -6.29 -7.57
C VAL A 78 -2.34 -7.06 -8.85
N GLU A 79 -2.64 -6.32 -9.91
CA GLU A 79 -2.67 -6.86 -11.27
C GLU A 79 -1.35 -6.49 -11.97
N ARG A 80 -0.72 -7.47 -12.62
CA ARG A 80 0.57 -7.29 -13.30
C ARG A 80 0.31 -7.14 -14.80
N ASP A 81 0.05 -5.91 -15.22
CA ASP A 81 -0.36 -5.59 -16.59
C ASP A 81 0.76 -5.84 -17.61
N ARG A 82 2.02 -5.67 -17.21
CA ARG A 82 3.18 -5.77 -18.11
C ARG A 82 4.47 -6.10 -17.35
N ASP A 83 5.32 -6.92 -17.94
CA ASP A 83 6.74 -7.08 -17.54
C ASP A 83 7.63 -6.90 -18.76
N GLY A 84 8.03 -5.67 -19.02
CA GLY A 84 8.87 -5.31 -20.16
C GLY A 84 10.35 -5.21 -19.81
N ARG A 85 11.18 -5.00 -20.85
CA ARG A 85 12.63 -4.77 -20.70
C ARG A 85 12.97 -3.53 -19.88
N SER A 86 12.18 -2.46 -20.04
CA SER A 86 12.47 -1.14 -19.42
C SER A 86 11.44 -0.72 -18.38
N PHE A 87 10.21 -1.23 -18.47
CA PHE A 87 9.10 -0.87 -17.59
C PHE A 87 8.35 -2.14 -17.18
N THR A 88 7.88 -2.15 -15.94
CA THR A 88 6.87 -3.08 -15.41
C THR A 88 5.65 -2.24 -15.10
#